data_AF-A0A182SLL0-F1
#
_entry.id   AF-A0A182SLL0-F1
#
_cell.length_a   1.000
_cell.length_b   1.000
_cell.length_c   1.000
_cell.angle_alpha   90.00
_cell.angle_beta   90.00
_cell.angle_gamma   90.00
#
_symmetry.space_group_name_H-M   'P 1'
#
loop_
_entity.id
_entity.type
_entity.pdbx_description
1 polymer ?
#
loop_
_entity_poly.entity_id
_entity_poly.type
_entity_poly.pdbx_seq_one_letter_code
_entity_poly.pdbx_strand_id
1 'polypeptide(L)'
;MGARLIVTTLNQPVGPGQPQPEQGVTYAGRLTREDGRIDWSRDAAALDRQIRALTPWPGTFTTLDTPLGGQVVKIGGAALVSAPRSAPPGTILDDALTVACGQGALRITHIQRPGRGMMDAGSFLRGQPRQITGLSVQQVLEEAAGRLAAGRPVTSITAGRTDAGVHATGQVAHLDFPMGTGLTGSKVRDALNFHMKPHPVAILQAMPVDSAWNARFSANRRFYRYRIVNRRGRLALDDGRVWLVKRALDIDAMNEAARHLLGRHDFTSFRASACQAKSPLRTLDRLAVMRHGEEITIETDARSFLHHQVRNM
;
A
#
# COMPACT_ATOMS: atom_id res chain seq x y z
N MET A 1 9.54 -3.91 -45.55
CA MET A 1 9.71 -5.13 -46.38
C MET A 1 8.42 -5.94 -46.56
N GLY A 2 7.53 -6.06 -45.56
CA GLY A 2 6.38 -6.96 -45.62
C GLY A 2 5.35 -6.74 -46.75
N ALA A 3 4.87 -5.51 -46.97
CA ALA A 3 3.79 -5.27 -47.94
C ALA A 3 4.17 -5.61 -49.40
N ARG A 4 5.41 -5.29 -49.80
CA ARG A 4 5.93 -5.59 -51.14
C ARG A 4 6.11 -7.09 -51.35
N LEU A 5 6.61 -7.80 -50.33
CA LEU A 5 6.73 -9.26 -50.34
C LEU A 5 5.37 -9.94 -50.47
N ILE A 6 4.35 -9.48 -49.75
CA ILE A 6 2.99 -10.03 -49.85
C ILE A 6 2.44 -9.88 -51.28
N VAL A 7 2.58 -8.70 -51.89
CA VAL A 7 2.11 -8.48 -53.28
C VAL A 7 2.88 -9.35 -54.27
N THR A 8 4.20 -9.50 -54.10
CA THR A 8 5.00 -10.39 -54.93
C THR A 8 4.58 -11.85 -54.78
N THR A 9 4.34 -12.33 -53.55
CA THR A 9 3.90 -13.71 -53.28
C THR A 9 2.50 -13.98 -53.82
N LEU A 10 1.55 -13.05 -53.67
CA LEU A 10 0.19 -13.20 -54.17
C LEU A 10 0.10 -13.24 -55.70
N ASN A 11 1.07 -12.62 -56.38
CA ASN A 11 1.16 -12.62 -57.85
C ASN A 11 1.93 -13.83 -58.41
N GLN A 12 2.47 -14.72 -57.55
CA GLN A 12 3.07 -15.96 -58.00
C GLN A 12 2.00 -17.07 -58.11
N PRO A 13 2.07 -17.92 -59.15
CA PRO A 13 1.16 -19.06 -59.26
C PRO A 13 1.34 -19.99 -58.05
N VAL A 14 0.22 -20.35 -57.40
CA VAL A 14 0.21 -21.27 -56.26
C VAL A 14 0.60 -22.67 -56.77
N GLY A 15 1.79 -23.14 -56.38
CA GLY A 15 2.24 -24.50 -56.68
C GLY A 15 1.44 -25.57 -55.91
N PRO A 16 1.63 -26.87 -56.21
CA PRO A 16 1.01 -27.94 -55.43
C PRO A 16 1.45 -27.85 -53.96
N GLY A 17 0.49 -27.82 -53.04
CA GLY A 17 0.77 -27.70 -51.61
C GLY A 17 1.62 -28.86 -51.12
N GLN A 18 2.73 -28.57 -50.44
CA GLN A 18 3.50 -29.57 -49.72
C GLN A 18 2.94 -29.70 -48.29
N PRO A 19 2.78 -30.92 -47.75
CA PRO A 19 2.39 -31.12 -46.36
C PRO A 19 3.36 -30.43 -45.40
N GLN A 20 2.83 -29.73 -44.41
CA GLN A 20 3.64 -29.11 -43.36
C GLN A 20 4.40 -30.20 -42.58
N PRO A 21 5.71 -30.07 -42.34
CA PRO A 21 6.46 -31.03 -41.52
C PRO A 21 5.88 -31.11 -40.10
N GLU A 22 5.82 -32.31 -39.52
CA GLU A 22 5.38 -32.47 -38.12
C GLU A 22 6.44 -32.00 -37.11
N GLN A 23 7.72 -32.04 -37.49
CA GLN A 23 8.83 -31.56 -36.66
C GLN A 23 8.98 -30.03 -36.75
N GLY A 24 9.08 -29.37 -35.60
CA GLY A 24 9.25 -27.91 -35.50
C GLY A 24 7.92 -27.13 -35.46
N VAL A 25 6.77 -27.80 -35.48
CA VAL A 25 5.46 -27.16 -35.32
C VAL A 25 5.31 -26.67 -33.89
N THR A 26 5.27 -25.36 -33.70
CA THR A 26 4.97 -24.74 -32.42
C THR A 26 3.51 -24.27 -32.44
N TYR A 27 2.65 -24.87 -31.62
CA TYR A 27 1.26 -24.46 -31.53
C TYR A 27 1.17 -23.13 -30.77
N ALA A 28 0.76 -22.06 -31.47
CA ALA A 28 0.46 -20.78 -30.85
C ALA A 28 -0.98 -20.81 -30.31
N GLY A 29 -1.11 -21.08 -29.01
CA GLY A 29 -2.41 -21.05 -28.33
C GLY A 29 -3.07 -19.67 -28.37
N ARG A 30 -4.40 -19.64 -28.18
CA ARG A 30 -5.14 -18.39 -28.04
C ARG A 30 -4.69 -17.70 -26.75
N LEU A 31 -4.21 -16.46 -26.88
CA LEU A 31 -3.88 -15.62 -25.74
C LEU A 31 -5.11 -15.35 -24.87
N THR A 32 -4.89 -15.38 -23.56
CA THR A 32 -5.83 -15.05 -22.51
C THR A 32 -5.33 -13.82 -21.75
N ARG A 33 -6.12 -13.30 -20.81
CA ARG A 33 -5.63 -12.23 -19.94
C ARG A 33 -4.49 -12.70 -19.05
N GLU A 34 -4.53 -13.95 -18.58
CA GLU A 34 -3.55 -14.48 -17.64
C GLU A 34 -2.13 -14.53 -18.23
N ASP A 35 -1.99 -14.68 -19.55
CA ASP A 35 -0.71 -14.59 -20.26
C ASP A 35 -0.03 -13.22 -20.11
N GLY A 36 -0.81 -12.19 -19.76
CA GLY A 36 -0.33 -10.85 -19.43
C GLY A 36 0.23 -10.70 -18.01
N ARG A 37 0.06 -11.67 -17.10
CA ARG A 37 0.59 -11.55 -15.75
C ARG A 37 2.12 -11.58 -15.77
N ILE A 38 2.72 -10.57 -15.15
CA ILE A 38 4.17 -10.45 -15.00
C ILE A 38 4.59 -11.32 -13.80
N ASP A 39 5.52 -12.23 -14.07
CA ASP A 39 6.25 -12.97 -13.06
C ASP A 39 7.67 -12.37 -12.97
N TRP A 40 7.91 -11.59 -11.91
CA TRP A 40 9.17 -10.88 -11.71
C TRP A 40 10.36 -11.81 -11.53
N SER A 41 10.15 -13.09 -11.22
CA SER A 41 11.23 -14.08 -11.09
C SER A 41 11.90 -14.44 -12.43
N ARG A 42 11.36 -13.97 -13.56
CA ARG A 42 11.93 -14.15 -14.90
C ARG A 42 12.99 -13.10 -15.23
N ASP A 43 13.80 -13.37 -16.25
CA ASP A 43 14.81 -12.43 -16.77
C ASP A 43 14.16 -11.14 -17.29
N ALA A 44 14.75 -9.99 -16.92
CA ALA A 44 14.34 -8.66 -17.37
C ALA A 44 14.20 -8.58 -18.90
N ALA A 45 15.11 -9.20 -19.68
CA ALA A 45 15.05 -9.18 -21.13
C ALA A 45 13.87 -9.99 -21.70
N ALA A 46 13.42 -11.03 -21.00
CA ALA A 46 12.22 -11.77 -21.37
C ALA A 46 10.95 -11.00 -21.01
N LEU A 47 10.93 -10.36 -19.84
CA LEU A 47 9.80 -9.54 -19.39
C LEU A 47 9.61 -8.28 -20.24
N ASP A 48 10.69 -7.61 -20.65
CA ASP A 48 10.61 -6.49 -21.61
C ASP A 48 9.97 -6.91 -22.94
N ARG A 49 10.37 -8.07 -23.48
CA ARG A 49 9.75 -8.64 -24.69
C ARG A 49 8.28 -8.97 -24.47
N GLN A 50 7.91 -9.52 -23.32
CA GLN A 50 6.51 -9.81 -22.97
C GLN A 50 5.67 -8.53 -22.92
N ILE A 51 6.16 -7.49 -22.23
CA ILE A 51 5.47 -6.18 -22.13
C ILE A 51 5.23 -5.60 -23.52
N ARG A 52 6.25 -5.62 -24.40
CA ARG A 52 6.14 -5.14 -25.78
C ARG A 52 5.19 -5.99 -26.63
N ALA A 53 5.23 -7.31 -26.49
CA ALA A 53 4.44 -8.23 -27.32
C ALA A 53 2.96 -8.26 -26.94
N LEU A 54 2.63 -8.06 -25.66
CA LEU A 54 1.25 -8.18 -25.15
C LEU A 54 0.57 -6.83 -24.95
N THR A 55 1.18 -5.71 -25.36
CA THR A 55 0.58 -4.37 -25.32
C THR A 55 0.13 -3.97 -26.72
N PRO A 56 -1.15 -3.59 -26.95
CA PRO A 56 -2.17 -3.25 -25.96
C PRO A 56 -3.02 -4.42 -25.45
N TRP A 57 -3.01 -5.56 -26.14
CA TRP A 57 -3.83 -6.73 -25.78
C TRP A 57 -2.97 -8.01 -25.75
N PRO A 58 -3.16 -8.89 -24.75
CA PRO A 58 -4.10 -8.82 -23.61
C PRO A 58 -3.78 -7.73 -22.56
N GLY A 59 -2.62 -7.10 -22.68
CA GLY A 59 -2.05 -6.14 -21.74
C GLY A 59 -1.27 -6.87 -20.65
N THR A 60 -0.12 -6.33 -20.24
CA THR A 60 0.61 -6.89 -19.10
C THR A 60 0.21 -6.26 -17.78
N PHE A 61 0.23 -7.02 -16.69
CA PHE A 61 -0.11 -6.53 -15.36
C PHE A 61 0.67 -7.22 -14.25
N THR A 62 0.80 -6.52 -13.13
CA THR A 62 1.33 -7.06 -11.87
C THR A 62 0.46 -6.58 -10.72
N THR A 63 0.63 -7.20 -9.55
CA THR A 63 0.13 -6.65 -8.29
C THR A 63 1.15 -5.67 -7.76
N LEU A 64 0.70 -4.45 -7.44
CA LEU A 64 1.43 -3.47 -6.65
C LEU A 64 0.92 -3.57 -5.22
N ASP A 65 1.80 -3.86 -4.28
CA ASP A 65 1.44 -3.85 -2.87
C ASP A 65 1.20 -2.40 -2.44
N THR A 66 -0.06 -2.11 -2.13
CA THR A 66 -0.44 -0.82 -1.56
C THR A 66 -0.81 -1.01 -0.10
N PRO A 67 -0.79 0.07 0.69
CA PRO A 67 -1.27 0.01 2.06
C PRO A 67 -2.75 -0.46 2.18
N LEU A 68 -3.54 -0.30 1.11
CA LEU A 68 -4.94 -0.75 1.03
C LEU A 68 -5.09 -2.19 0.53
N GLY A 69 -3.99 -2.93 0.34
CA GLY A 69 -3.92 -4.28 -0.22
C GLY A 69 -3.25 -4.32 -1.60
N GLY A 70 -3.14 -5.53 -2.17
CA GLY A 70 -2.60 -5.71 -3.51
C GLY A 70 -3.50 -5.07 -4.56
N GLN A 71 -2.97 -4.09 -5.30
CA GLN A 71 -3.65 -3.44 -6.41
C GLN A 71 -3.11 -3.95 -7.73
N VAL A 72 -3.96 -4.50 -8.59
CA VAL A 72 -3.56 -4.86 -9.96
C VAL A 72 -3.31 -3.58 -10.77
N VAL A 73 -2.09 -3.43 -11.27
CA VAL A 73 -1.68 -2.34 -12.17
C VAL A 73 -1.27 -2.91 -13.51
N LYS A 74 -1.64 -2.24 -14.61
CA LYS A 74 -1.13 -2.62 -15.93
C LYS A 74 0.19 -1.93 -16.20
N ILE A 75 1.10 -2.66 -16.83
CA ILE A 75 2.38 -2.15 -17.31
C ILE A 75 2.26 -2.01 -18.82
N GLY A 76 2.42 -0.79 -19.32
CA GLY A 76 2.33 -0.48 -20.74
C GLY A 76 3.69 -0.30 -21.42
N GLY A 77 4.77 -0.23 -20.64
CA GLY A 77 6.12 -0.03 -21.14
C GLY A 77 7.17 -0.11 -20.04
N ALA A 78 8.35 -0.60 -20.41
CA ALA A 78 9.52 -0.70 -19.56
C ALA A 78 10.80 -0.48 -20.39
N ALA A 79 11.94 -0.30 -19.71
CA ALA A 79 13.26 -0.23 -20.30
C ALA A 79 14.24 -1.08 -19.49
N LEU A 80 15.14 -1.80 -20.18
CA LEU A 80 16.22 -2.54 -19.54
C LEU A 80 17.20 -1.58 -18.87
N VAL A 81 17.58 -1.89 -17.64
CA VAL A 81 18.58 -1.13 -16.90
C VAL A 81 19.55 -2.07 -16.19
N SER A 82 20.81 -1.65 -16.10
CA SER A 82 21.84 -2.34 -15.32
C SER A 82 21.62 -2.03 -13.84
N ALA A 83 21.28 -3.03 -13.03
CA ALA A 83 21.11 -2.87 -11.59
C ALA A 83 22.31 -3.42 -10.80
N PRO A 84 22.81 -2.72 -9.77
CA PRO A 84 23.79 -3.26 -8.84
C PRO A 84 23.13 -4.12 -7.74
N ARG A 85 23.77 -5.26 -7.40
CA ARG A 85 23.46 -6.23 -6.32
C ARG A 85 22.06 -6.89 -6.37
N SER A 86 22.06 -8.15 -5.90
CA SER A 86 20.89 -9.03 -5.81
C SER A 86 19.85 -8.51 -4.80
N ALA A 87 18.73 -7.98 -5.30
CA ALA A 87 17.50 -7.82 -4.52
C ALA A 87 16.49 -8.91 -4.90
N PRO A 88 15.55 -9.28 -4.01
CA PRO A 88 14.51 -10.25 -4.36
C PRO A 88 13.69 -9.77 -5.59
N PRO A 89 13.37 -10.66 -6.53
CA PRO A 89 12.54 -10.30 -7.69
C PRO A 89 11.21 -9.66 -7.28
N GLY A 90 10.83 -8.58 -7.98
CA GLY A 90 9.65 -7.77 -7.67
C GLY A 90 9.92 -6.58 -6.73
N THR A 91 11.14 -6.44 -6.20
CA THR A 91 11.53 -5.31 -5.35
C THR A 91 11.74 -4.05 -6.19
N ILE A 92 11.19 -2.91 -5.75
CA ILE A 92 11.48 -1.59 -6.33
C ILE A 92 12.85 -1.13 -5.80
N LEU A 93 13.79 -0.87 -6.71
CA LEU A 93 15.20 -0.58 -6.44
C LEU A 93 15.50 0.90 -6.27
N ASP A 94 14.70 1.78 -6.88
CA ASP A 94 14.94 3.22 -6.90
C ASP A 94 13.63 4.03 -6.99
N ASP A 95 13.76 5.36 -6.87
CA ASP A 95 12.66 6.31 -7.00
C ASP A 95 12.16 6.50 -8.45
N ALA A 96 12.65 5.70 -9.40
CA ALA A 96 12.29 5.75 -10.82
C ALA A 96 11.49 4.51 -11.27
N LEU A 97 10.94 3.74 -10.33
CA LEU A 97 10.22 2.49 -10.59
C LEU A 97 11.08 1.45 -11.32
N THR A 98 12.36 1.36 -10.96
CA THR A 98 13.19 0.23 -11.37
C THR A 98 12.86 -0.99 -10.52
N VAL A 99 12.50 -2.12 -11.15
CA VAL A 99 12.09 -3.36 -10.49
C VAL A 99 13.13 -4.44 -10.70
N ALA A 100 13.57 -5.09 -9.63
CA ALA A 100 14.44 -6.25 -9.67
C ALA A 100 13.74 -7.42 -10.35
N CYS A 101 14.42 -8.06 -11.30
CA CYS A 101 13.93 -9.24 -11.99
C CYS A 101 14.75 -10.48 -11.55
N GLY A 102 14.39 -11.67 -12.02
CA GLY A 102 15.17 -12.89 -11.77
C GLY A 102 16.63 -12.77 -12.21
N GLN A 103 16.85 -12.04 -13.31
CA GLN A 103 18.15 -11.53 -13.75
C GLN A 103 17.94 -10.11 -14.29
N GLY A 104 18.85 -9.19 -13.93
CA GLY A 104 18.77 -7.79 -14.31
C GLY A 104 17.61 -7.03 -13.66
N ALA A 105 17.26 -5.87 -14.23
CA ALA A 105 16.16 -5.04 -13.75
C ALA A 105 15.44 -4.32 -14.89
N LEU A 106 14.19 -3.95 -14.64
CA LEU A 106 13.36 -3.19 -15.57
C LEU A 106 12.90 -1.88 -14.96
N ARG A 107 13.13 -0.77 -15.66
CA ARG A 107 12.54 0.52 -15.32
C ARG A 107 11.18 0.66 -15.98
N ILE A 108 10.12 0.78 -15.18
CA ILE A 108 8.78 1.00 -15.71
C ILE A 108 8.68 2.41 -16.31
N THR A 109 8.19 2.51 -17.54
CA THR A 109 8.00 3.79 -18.22
C THR A 109 6.53 4.18 -18.33
N HIS A 110 5.62 3.20 -18.39
CA HIS A 110 4.18 3.42 -18.47
C HIS A 110 3.41 2.47 -17.56
N ILE A 111 2.48 3.03 -16.79
CA ILE A 111 1.70 2.30 -15.78
C ILE A 111 0.25 2.79 -15.76
N GLN A 112 -0.69 1.90 -15.46
CA GLN A 112 -2.11 2.20 -15.36
C GLN A 112 -2.72 1.58 -14.09
N ARG A 113 -3.37 2.42 -13.28
CA ARG A 113 -4.20 1.98 -12.15
C ARG A 113 -5.61 1.57 -12.60
N PRO A 114 -6.32 0.73 -11.82
CA PRO A 114 -7.73 0.45 -12.06
C PRO A 114 -8.55 1.75 -12.13
N GLY A 115 -9.37 1.89 -13.18
CA GLY A 115 -10.22 3.06 -13.38
C GLY A 115 -9.49 4.35 -13.81
N ARG A 116 -8.20 4.29 -14.13
CA ARG A 116 -7.42 5.41 -14.69
C ARG A 116 -6.94 5.10 -16.11
N GLY A 117 -6.56 6.13 -16.86
CA GLY A 117 -5.84 5.97 -18.13
C GLY A 117 -4.38 5.54 -17.90
N MET A 118 -3.75 4.99 -18.94
CA MET A 118 -2.30 4.75 -18.98
C MET A 118 -1.57 6.09 -18.84
N MET A 119 -0.50 6.14 -18.05
CA MET A 119 0.30 7.35 -17.85
C MET A 119 1.79 7.03 -17.80
N ASP A 120 2.62 8.06 -18.03
CA ASP A 120 4.06 7.95 -17.83
C ASP A 120 4.41 7.75 -16.35
N ALA A 121 5.50 7.04 -16.09
CA ALA A 121 5.99 6.74 -14.74
C ALA A 121 6.25 8.03 -13.93
N GLY A 122 6.73 9.11 -14.57
CA GLY A 122 6.93 10.39 -13.91
C GLY A 122 5.63 10.99 -13.38
N SER A 123 4.57 11.00 -14.17
CA SER A 123 3.24 11.47 -13.76
C SER A 123 2.65 10.60 -12.66
N PHE A 124 2.86 9.29 -12.75
CA PHE A 124 2.46 8.36 -11.69
C PHE A 124 3.14 8.69 -10.36
N LEU A 125 4.46 8.97 -10.37
CA LEU A 125 5.25 9.28 -9.18
C LEU A 125 4.95 10.68 -8.61
N ARG A 126 4.73 11.70 -9.45
CA ARG A 126 4.39 13.07 -9.01
C ARG A 126 3.06 13.14 -8.24
N GLY A 127 2.15 12.22 -8.50
CA GLY A 127 0.89 12.08 -7.78
C GLY A 127 0.98 11.32 -6.45
N GLN A 128 2.17 10.94 -5.99
CA GLN A 128 2.38 10.21 -4.74
C GLN A 128 3.22 11.02 -3.75
N PRO A 129 2.79 11.17 -2.48
CA PRO A 129 3.77 11.39 -1.43
C PRO A 129 4.73 10.20 -1.44
N ARG A 130 6.05 10.45 -1.43
CA ARG A 130 7.12 9.44 -1.48
C ARG A 130 6.77 8.23 -0.60
N GLN A 131 6.21 7.19 -1.21
CA GLN A 131 5.77 5.99 -0.53
C GLN A 131 6.94 5.03 -0.56
N ILE A 132 7.68 4.96 0.54
CA ILE A 132 8.68 3.92 0.72
C ILE A 132 7.89 2.64 1.05
N THR A 133 7.70 1.80 0.05
CA THR A 133 7.08 0.49 0.23
C THR A 133 7.94 -0.33 1.20
N GLY A 134 7.31 -0.87 2.26
CA GLY A 134 7.99 -1.70 3.28
C GLY A 134 8.53 -0.96 4.51
N LEU A 135 8.64 0.37 4.50
CA LEU A 135 9.13 1.12 5.66
C LEU A 135 8.00 1.42 6.67
N SER A 136 8.13 0.93 7.90
CA SER A 136 7.14 1.15 8.95
C SER A 136 7.41 2.44 9.74
N VAL A 137 6.36 3.06 10.30
CA VAL A 137 6.51 4.22 11.22
C VAL A 137 7.36 3.85 12.43
N GLN A 138 7.24 2.61 12.90
CA GLN A 138 8.05 2.09 14.01
C GLN A 138 9.54 2.09 13.65
N GLN A 139 9.90 1.57 12.48
CA GLN A 139 11.29 1.57 12.02
C GLN A 139 11.86 2.98 11.89
N VAL A 140 11.10 3.92 11.30
CA VAL A 140 11.51 5.33 11.19
C VAL A 140 11.81 5.94 12.57
N LEU A 141 10.94 5.66 13.55
CA LEU A 141 11.08 6.15 14.91
C LEU A 141 12.32 5.56 15.61
N GLU A 142 12.51 4.26 15.52
CA GLU A 142 13.61 3.53 16.18
C GLU A 142 14.98 3.87 15.56
N GLU A 143 15.07 3.98 14.24
CA GLU A 143 16.29 4.42 13.56
C GLU A 143 16.66 5.86 13.93
N ALA A 144 15.67 6.77 14.00
CA ALA A 144 15.91 8.13 14.46
C ALA A 144 16.35 8.16 15.92
N ALA A 145 15.71 7.40 16.80
CA ALA A 145 16.07 7.30 18.21
C ALA A 145 17.46 6.71 18.42
N GLY A 146 17.87 5.73 17.60
CA GLY A 146 19.21 5.17 17.63
C GLY A 146 20.31 6.21 17.38
N ARG A 147 20.05 7.20 16.52
CA ARG A 147 20.99 8.33 16.29
C ARG A 147 21.18 9.19 17.54
N LEU A 148 20.12 9.41 18.32
CA LEU A 148 20.21 10.11 19.62
C LEU A 148 20.97 9.27 20.66
N ALA A 149 20.94 7.95 20.54
CA ALA A 149 21.59 7.02 21.46
C ALA A 149 23.03 6.65 21.05
N ALA A 150 23.68 7.47 20.21
CA ALA A 150 25.03 7.23 19.67
C ALA A 150 25.14 5.89 18.90
N GLY A 151 24.11 5.57 18.11
CA GLY A 151 24.04 4.36 17.29
C GLY A 151 23.57 3.11 18.05
N ARG A 152 23.32 3.21 19.36
CA ARG A 152 22.76 2.09 20.13
C ARG A 152 21.29 1.86 19.76
N PRO A 153 20.82 0.61 19.68
CA PRO A 153 19.42 0.30 19.42
C PRO A 153 18.51 0.93 20.49
N VAL A 154 17.42 1.55 20.04
CA VAL A 154 16.33 2.02 20.90
C VAL A 154 15.06 1.35 20.41
N THR A 155 14.40 0.60 21.30
CA THR A 155 13.15 -0.08 20.96
C THR A 155 11.96 0.79 21.29
N SER A 156 10.87 0.62 20.53
CA SER A 156 9.62 1.33 20.76
C SER A 156 8.45 0.37 21.00
N ILE A 157 7.51 0.81 21.83
CA ILE A 157 6.22 0.15 22.02
C ILE A 157 5.12 1.19 21.86
N THR A 158 4.17 0.91 20.96
CA THR A 158 3.05 1.81 20.65
C THR A 158 1.78 1.43 21.42
N ALA A 159 0.92 2.42 21.64
CA ALA A 159 -0.39 2.24 22.27
C ALA A 159 -1.33 1.38 21.41
N GLY A 160 -1.24 1.49 20.10
CA GLY A 160 -1.97 0.65 19.15
C GLY A 160 -1.16 0.39 17.89
N ARG A 161 -1.41 -0.74 17.24
CA ARG A 161 -0.94 -0.98 15.88
C ARG A 161 -1.94 -0.38 14.89
N THR A 162 -1.41 0.28 13.86
CA THR A 162 -2.17 0.77 12.72
C THR A 162 -1.81 -0.07 11.51
N ASP A 163 -2.81 -0.51 10.75
CA ASP A 163 -2.55 -1.19 9.49
C ASP A 163 -1.96 -0.20 8.47
N ALA A 164 -1.40 -0.75 7.40
CA ALA A 164 -0.88 0.07 6.32
C ALA A 164 -1.99 1.02 5.79
N GLY A 165 -1.65 2.30 5.63
CA GLY A 165 -2.56 3.31 5.08
C GLY A 165 -3.50 3.95 6.11
N VAL A 166 -3.49 3.46 7.35
CA VAL A 166 -4.19 4.11 8.46
C VAL A 166 -3.34 5.25 9.01
N HIS A 167 -3.97 6.42 9.17
CA HIS A 167 -3.33 7.61 9.72
C HIS A 167 -3.42 7.63 11.25
N ALA A 168 -2.56 8.40 11.90
CA ALA A 168 -2.68 8.67 13.32
C ALA A 168 -2.39 10.14 13.64
N THR A 169 -3.26 10.75 14.42
CA THR A 169 -3.09 12.13 14.94
C THR A 169 -2.71 12.13 16.43
N GLY A 170 -2.91 11.01 17.13
CA GLY A 170 -2.66 10.87 18.56
C GLY A 170 -2.07 9.50 18.93
N GLN A 171 -1.23 8.93 18.05
CA GLN A 171 -0.48 7.72 18.39
C GLN A 171 0.50 8.05 19.53
N VAL A 172 0.56 7.16 20.52
CA VAL A 172 1.49 7.28 21.65
C VAL A 172 2.46 6.11 21.61
N ALA A 173 3.74 6.37 21.85
CA ALA A 173 4.77 5.35 22.00
C ALA A 173 5.68 5.70 23.18
N HIS A 174 6.27 4.69 23.83
CA HIS A 174 7.49 4.91 24.63
C HIS A 174 8.70 4.35 23.91
N LEU A 175 9.85 4.92 24.28
CA LEU A 175 11.18 4.62 23.78
C LEU A 175 12.09 4.46 24.99
N ASP A 176 12.83 3.36 25.03
CA ASP A 176 13.76 3.07 26.12
C ASP A 176 15.16 3.52 25.73
N PHE A 177 15.52 4.73 26.17
CA PHE A 177 16.86 5.27 25.96
C PHE A 177 17.85 4.71 26.97
N PRO A 178 19.10 4.45 26.57
CA PRO A 178 20.14 4.06 27.52
C PRO A 178 20.34 5.09 28.64
N MET A 179 20.68 4.60 29.83
CA MET A 179 21.00 5.44 30.99
C MET A 179 22.15 6.41 30.70
N GLY A 180 22.12 7.57 31.36
CA GLY A 180 23.16 8.59 31.25
C GLY A 180 23.12 9.44 29.97
N THR A 181 22.08 9.32 29.15
CA THR A 181 21.91 10.12 27.92
C THR A 181 21.54 11.58 28.16
N GLY A 182 21.06 11.94 29.37
CA GLY A 182 20.74 13.32 29.75
C GLY A 182 19.68 13.99 28.86
N LEU A 183 18.80 13.17 28.25
CA LEU A 183 17.81 13.62 27.29
C LEU A 183 16.61 14.25 28.01
N THR A 184 16.27 15.46 27.59
CA THR A 184 15.01 16.11 27.97
C THR A 184 13.92 15.78 26.94
N GLY A 185 12.64 15.85 27.34
CA GLY A 185 11.53 15.65 26.41
C GLY A 185 11.59 16.56 25.17
N SER A 186 11.97 17.83 25.35
CA SER A 186 12.16 18.77 24.23
C SER A 186 13.26 18.34 23.27
N LYS A 187 14.43 17.92 23.77
CA LYS A 187 15.53 17.40 22.94
C LYS A 187 15.11 16.16 22.16
N VAL A 188 14.40 15.23 22.80
CA VAL A 188 13.87 14.02 22.13
C VAL A 188 12.92 14.42 21.00
N ARG A 189 11.93 15.28 21.27
CA ARG A 189 10.96 15.75 20.27
C ARG A 189 11.67 16.38 19.07
N ASP A 190 12.56 17.34 19.30
CA ASP A 190 13.17 18.13 18.24
C ASP A 190 14.18 17.30 17.42
N ALA A 191 15.00 16.48 18.09
CA ALA A 191 15.98 15.65 17.41
C ALA A 191 15.32 14.49 16.62
N LEU A 192 14.27 13.85 17.14
CA LEU A 192 13.52 12.86 16.38
C LEU A 192 12.90 13.50 15.13
N ASN A 193 12.24 14.65 15.26
CA ASN A 193 11.68 15.38 14.11
C ASN A 193 12.75 15.76 13.08
N PHE A 194 13.97 16.08 13.52
CA PHE A 194 15.08 16.35 12.60
C PHE A 194 15.51 15.08 11.85
N HIS A 195 15.76 13.98 12.57
CA HIS A 195 16.30 12.75 11.99
C HIS A 195 15.30 11.91 11.20
N MET A 196 13.99 12.08 11.43
CA MET A 196 12.94 11.40 10.68
C MET A 196 12.64 12.05 9.31
N LYS A 197 13.24 13.20 8.98
CA LYS A 197 13.08 13.78 7.63
C LYS A 197 13.69 12.85 6.58
N PRO A 198 13.06 12.67 5.40
CA PRO A 198 11.87 13.36 4.90
C PRO A 198 10.54 12.62 5.16
N HIS A 199 10.51 11.64 6.07
CA HIS A 199 9.31 10.83 6.30
C HIS A 199 8.15 11.67 6.88
N PRO A 200 6.90 11.37 6.52
CA PRO A 200 5.72 12.12 6.97
C PRO A 200 5.30 11.71 8.40
N VAL A 201 6.24 11.78 9.35
CA VAL A 201 6.06 11.44 10.76
C VAL A 201 6.56 12.61 11.59
N ALA A 202 5.77 13.03 12.59
CA ALA A 202 6.12 14.13 13.47
C ALA A 202 5.86 13.77 14.93
N ILE A 203 6.83 14.07 15.80
CA ILE A 203 6.68 14.03 17.25
C ILE A 203 6.11 15.37 17.70
N LEU A 204 4.89 15.34 18.24
CA LEU A 204 4.23 16.54 18.76
C LEU A 204 4.70 16.89 20.17
N GLN A 205 4.92 15.86 21.00
CA GLN A 205 5.32 16.01 22.40
C GLN A 205 6.11 14.77 22.84
N ALA A 206 7.05 14.98 23.76
CA ALA A 206 7.76 13.90 24.46
C ALA A 206 8.02 14.32 25.91
N MET A 207 7.94 13.37 26.83
CA MET A 207 8.15 13.57 28.25
C MET A 207 8.73 12.29 28.88
N PRO A 208 9.50 12.39 29.97
CA PRO A 208 9.89 11.22 30.75
C PRO A 208 8.66 10.58 31.38
N VAL A 209 8.67 9.25 31.48
CA VAL A 209 7.62 8.45 32.12
C VAL A 209 8.26 7.49 33.12
N ASP A 210 7.46 6.97 34.05
CA ASP A 210 7.90 5.94 34.98
C ASP A 210 8.28 4.64 34.23
N SER A 211 9.28 3.92 34.74
CA SER A 211 9.74 2.65 34.17
C SER A 211 8.66 1.56 34.09
N ALA A 212 7.62 1.62 34.93
CA ALA A 212 6.48 0.71 34.91
C ALA A 212 5.39 1.14 33.90
N TRP A 213 5.49 2.34 33.32
CA TRP A 213 4.51 2.82 32.35
C TRP A 213 4.71 2.16 30.99
N ASN A 214 3.62 1.68 30.39
CA ASN A 214 3.67 1.04 29.08
C ASN A 214 2.60 1.61 28.16
N ALA A 215 3.01 2.22 27.05
CA ALA A 215 2.09 2.84 26.08
C ALA A 215 0.91 1.93 25.69
N ARG A 216 1.12 0.62 25.58
CA ARG A 216 0.07 -0.35 25.23
C ARG A 216 -0.81 -0.70 26.42
N PHE A 217 -0.22 -1.07 27.54
CA PHE A 217 -0.97 -1.63 28.68
C PHE A 217 -1.57 -0.57 29.60
N SER A 218 -0.93 0.59 29.72
CA SER A 218 -1.42 1.75 30.48
C SER A 218 -2.49 2.54 29.72
N ALA A 219 -2.70 2.28 28.42
CA ALA A 219 -3.76 2.92 27.65
C ALA A 219 -5.15 2.43 28.05
N ASN A 220 -5.96 3.35 28.58
CA ASN A 220 -7.32 3.07 29.04
C ASN A 220 -8.35 3.02 27.91
N ARG A 221 -8.13 3.78 26.83
CA ARG A 221 -9.01 3.85 25.66
C ARG A 221 -8.20 4.12 24.40
N ARG A 222 -8.76 3.73 23.26
CA ARG A 222 -8.32 4.11 21.92
C ARG A 222 -9.49 4.73 21.19
N PHE A 223 -9.22 5.80 20.45
CA PHE A 223 -10.21 6.54 19.67
C PHE A 223 -9.87 6.44 18.19
N TYR A 224 -10.88 6.16 17.37
CA TYR A 224 -10.76 6.14 15.92
C TYR A 224 -11.80 7.08 15.32
N ARG A 225 -11.38 7.74 14.24
CA ARG A 225 -12.24 8.56 13.40
C ARG A 225 -12.14 8.06 11.96
N TYR A 226 -13.25 7.62 11.41
CA TYR A 226 -13.39 7.34 9.99
C TYR A 226 -14.04 8.56 9.32
N ARG A 227 -13.43 9.04 8.22
CA ARG A 227 -13.93 10.18 7.45
C ARG A 227 -14.41 9.69 6.09
N ILE A 228 -15.63 10.06 5.72
CA ILE A 228 -16.26 9.75 4.44
C ILE A 228 -16.71 11.05 3.81
N VAL A 229 -16.37 11.30 2.55
CA VAL A 229 -16.99 12.37 1.76
C VAL A 229 -18.04 11.75 0.86
N ASN A 230 -19.29 12.17 1.02
CA ASN A 230 -20.46 11.59 0.41
C ASN A 230 -20.99 12.44 -0.75
N ARG A 231 -20.31 12.37 -1.91
CA ARG A 231 -20.65 13.13 -3.12
C ARG A 231 -20.14 12.44 -4.39
N ARG A 232 -20.53 12.94 -5.56
CA ARG A 232 -20.06 12.42 -6.86
C ARG A 232 -18.67 12.93 -7.27
N GLY A 233 -18.38 14.19 -6.95
CA GLY A 233 -17.13 14.86 -7.32
C GLY A 233 -15.92 14.20 -6.65
N ARG A 234 -14.84 14.01 -7.42
CA ARG A 234 -13.57 13.44 -6.95
C ARG A 234 -12.93 14.28 -5.83
N LEU A 235 -12.13 13.63 -5.00
CA LEU A 235 -11.27 14.32 -4.03
C LEU A 235 -10.03 14.85 -4.75
N ALA A 236 -9.68 16.11 -4.49
CA ALA A 236 -8.44 16.72 -4.98
C ALA A 236 -7.45 16.95 -3.84
N LEU A 237 -7.92 17.52 -2.72
CA LEU A 237 -7.09 17.84 -1.56
C LEU A 237 -6.99 16.67 -0.55
N ASP A 238 -8.11 16.02 -0.26
CA ASP A 238 -8.21 14.92 0.69
C ASP A 238 -8.00 13.53 0.06
N ASP A 239 -7.47 13.46 -1.16
CA ASP A 239 -7.17 12.18 -1.80
C ASP A 239 -6.18 11.38 -0.94
N GLY A 240 -6.51 10.12 -0.68
CA GLY A 240 -5.77 9.25 0.25
C GLY A 240 -5.99 9.53 1.73
N ARG A 241 -6.77 10.54 2.14
CA ARG A 241 -7.06 10.86 3.56
C ARG A 241 -8.49 10.57 3.99
N VAL A 242 -9.42 10.54 3.03
CA VAL A 242 -10.86 10.42 3.26
C VAL A 242 -11.46 9.44 2.25
N TRP A 243 -12.48 8.68 2.65
CA TRP A 243 -13.16 7.75 1.74
C TRP A 243 -14.25 8.45 0.93
N LEU A 244 -14.12 8.47 -0.40
CA LEU A 244 -15.16 9.00 -1.29
C LEU A 244 -16.26 7.95 -1.54
N VAL A 245 -17.49 8.24 -1.11
CA VAL A 245 -18.67 7.42 -1.38
C VAL A 245 -19.66 8.20 -2.25
N LYS A 246 -19.90 7.71 -3.47
CA LYS A 246 -20.75 8.41 -4.45
C LYS A 246 -22.25 8.21 -4.25
N ARG A 247 -22.65 7.08 -3.65
CA ARG A 247 -24.05 6.75 -3.36
C ARG A 247 -24.47 7.51 -2.10
N ALA A 248 -25.63 8.15 -2.12
CA ALA A 248 -26.16 8.84 -0.94
C ALA A 248 -26.24 7.85 0.25
N LEU A 249 -25.74 8.28 1.40
CA LEU A 249 -25.77 7.53 2.65
C LEU A 249 -26.83 8.10 3.60
N ASP A 250 -27.65 7.23 4.15
CA ASP A 250 -28.65 7.54 5.16
C ASP A 250 -28.01 7.54 6.55
N ILE A 251 -27.95 8.72 7.18
CA ILE A 251 -27.26 8.90 8.46
C ILE A 251 -28.09 8.38 9.63
N ASP A 252 -29.41 8.44 9.53
CA ASP A 252 -30.30 8.00 10.59
C ASP A 252 -30.28 6.48 10.67
N ALA A 253 -30.33 5.81 9.51
CA ALA A 253 -30.14 4.35 9.43
C ALA A 253 -28.76 3.90 9.92
N MET A 254 -27.69 4.63 9.59
CA MET A 254 -26.34 4.34 10.10
C MET A 254 -26.26 4.51 11.62
N ASN A 255 -26.88 5.54 12.19
CA ASN A 255 -26.94 5.75 13.63
C ASN A 255 -27.80 4.69 14.33
N GLU A 256 -28.89 4.23 13.70
CA GLU A 256 -29.68 3.11 14.20
C GLU A 256 -28.87 1.83 14.26
N ALA A 257 -28.18 1.47 13.18
CA ALA A 257 -27.28 0.33 13.14
C ALA A 257 -26.17 0.42 14.20
N ALA A 258 -25.57 1.60 14.37
CA ALA A 258 -24.51 1.83 15.34
C ALA A 258 -24.94 1.54 16.79
N ARG A 259 -26.19 1.83 17.17
CA ARG A 259 -26.71 1.57 18.52
C ARG A 259 -26.66 0.09 18.89
N HIS A 260 -26.86 -0.82 17.93
CA HIS A 260 -26.81 -2.26 18.16
C HIS A 260 -25.40 -2.78 18.49
N LEU A 261 -24.35 -2.02 18.12
CA LEU A 261 -22.96 -2.40 18.35
C LEU A 261 -22.39 -1.86 19.67
N LEU A 262 -23.11 -0.98 20.37
CA LEU A 262 -22.68 -0.41 21.65
C LEU A 262 -22.75 -1.45 22.77
N GLY A 263 -21.78 -1.40 23.69
CA GLY A 263 -21.68 -2.32 24.81
C GLY A 263 -20.84 -3.56 24.50
N ARG A 264 -21.03 -4.62 25.29
CA ARG A 264 -20.21 -5.84 25.25
C ARG A 264 -20.80 -6.87 24.31
N HIS A 265 -20.10 -7.17 23.23
CA HIS A 265 -20.55 -8.11 22.20
C HIS A 265 -19.44 -9.05 21.73
N ASP A 266 -19.85 -10.12 21.07
CA ASP A 266 -18.95 -10.93 20.24
C ASP A 266 -18.78 -10.26 18.86
N PHE A 267 -17.58 -9.76 18.59
CA PHE A 267 -17.24 -9.08 17.33
C PHE A 267 -16.61 -10.02 16.30
N THR A 268 -16.89 -11.33 16.34
CA THR A 268 -16.34 -12.31 15.38
C THR A 268 -16.64 -11.93 13.93
N SER A 269 -17.85 -11.44 13.62
CA SER A 269 -18.21 -10.99 12.26
C SER A 269 -17.37 -9.82 11.75
N PHE A 270 -16.74 -9.06 12.65
CA PHE A 270 -15.90 -7.91 12.33
C PHE A 270 -14.41 -8.20 12.52
N ARG A 271 -14.04 -9.46 12.79
CA ARG A 271 -12.66 -9.88 13.07
C ARG A 271 -11.97 -10.34 11.79
N ALA A 272 -10.77 -9.81 11.49
CA ALA A 272 -9.94 -10.37 10.43
C ALA A 272 -9.50 -11.82 10.75
N SER A 273 -9.39 -12.65 9.72
CA SER A 273 -8.93 -14.05 9.84
C SER A 273 -7.55 -14.16 10.50
N ALA A 274 -6.65 -13.22 10.22
CA ALA A 274 -5.31 -13.14 10.80
C ALA A 274 -5.27 -12.63 12.26
N CYS A 275 -6.42 -12.32 12.87
CA CYS A 275 -6.44 -11.74 14.20
C CYS A 275 -5.97 -12.74 15.26
N GLN A 276 -4.92 -12.39 16.00
CA GLN A 276 -4.31 -13.22 17.05
C GLN A 276 -4.99 -13.08 18.44
N ALA A 277 -6.08 -12.33 18.56
CA ALA A 277 -6.76 -12.15 19.84
C ALA A 277 -7.38 -13.46 20.33
N LYS A 278 -7.16 -13.82 21.60
CA LYS A 278 -7.71 -15.05 22.20
C LYS A 278 -9.24 -15.05 22.30
N SER A 279 -9.85 -13.87 22.46
CA SER A 279 -11.30 -13.72 22.56
C SER A 279 -11.79 -12.61 21.62
N PRO A 280 -12.92 -12.81 20.91
CA PRO A 280 -13.58 -11.81 20.09
C PRO A 280 -14.47 -10.86 20.91
N LEU A 281 -14.65 -11.10 22.21
CA LEU A 281 -15.49 -10.27 23.06
C LEU A 281 -14.83 -8.89 23.25
N ARG A 282 -15.52 -7.83 22.86
CA ARG A 282 -15.08 -6.44 23.10
C ARG A 282 -16.25 -5.62 23.62
N THR A 283 -15.89 -4.54 24.31
CA THR A 283 -16.86 -3.52 24.74
C THR A 283 -16.62 -2.28 23.92
N LEU A 284 -17.63 -1.84 23.17
CA LEU A 284 -17.62 -0.60 22.42
C LEU A 284 -18.27 0.48 23.29
N ASP A 285 -17.48 1.47 23.71
CA ASP A 285 -17.94 2.53 24.62
C ASP A 285 -18.70 3.62 23.85
N ARG A 286 -18.27 3.90 22.62
CA ARG A 286 -18.92 4.86 21.71
C ARG A 286 -18.85 4.41 20.27
N LEU A 287 -19.91 4.70 19.52
CA LEU A 287 -19.99 4.66 18.07
C LEU A 287 -21.01 5.71 17.63
N ALA A 288 -20.53 6.78 17.00
CA ALA A 288 -21.36 7.91 16.61
C ALA A 288 -21.12 8.28 15.14
N VAL A 289 -22.20 8.52 14.40
CA VAL A 289 -22.16 8.93 12.99
C VAL A 289 -22.70 10.35 12.88
N MET A 290 -21.89 11.26 12.36
CA MET A 290 -22.20 12.69 12.26
C MET A 290 -22.00 13.17 10.82
N ARG A 291 -22.87 14.06 10.33
CA ARG A 291 -22.73 14.68 9.01
C ARG A 291 -22.48 16.18 9.15
N HIS A 292 -21.48 16.67 8.43
CA HIS A 292 -21.16 18.08 8.27
C HIS A 292 -21.03 18.40 6.78
N GLY A 293 -22.12 18.89 6.18
CA GLY A 293 -22.20 19.09 4.73
C GLY A 293 -22.04 17.78 3.95
N GLU A 294 -21.02 17.71 3.11
CA GLU A 294 -20.69 16.51 2.33
C GLU A 294 -19.85 15.48 3.12
N GLU A 295 -19.29 15.85 4.27
CA GLU A 295 -18.46 14.95 5.08
C GLU A 295 -19.30 14.24 6.14
N ILE A 296 -19.07 12.93 6.28
CA ILE A 296 -19.61 12.06 7.32
C ILE A 296 -18.43 11.57 8.15
N THR A 297 -18.54 11.71 9.47
CA THR A 297 -17.55 11.25 10.42
C THR A 297 -18.15 10.14 11.27
N ILE A 298 -17.45 9.01 11.35
CA ILE A 298 -17.75 7.90 12.26
C ILE A 298 -16.69 7.93 13.36
N GLU A 299 -17.11 8.18 14.60
CA GLU A 299 -16.22 8.20 15.75
C GLU A 299 -16.51 7.00 16.64
N THR A 300 -15.45 6.30 17.05
CA THR A 300 -15.57 5.17 17.97
C THR A 300 -14.46 5.16 19.00
N ASP A 301 -14.81 4.85 20.25
CA ASP A 301 -13.84 4.52 21.29
C ASP A 301 -14.19 3.25 22.04
N ALA A 302 -13.13 2.55 22.42
CA ALA A 302 -13.17 1.34 23.22
C ALA A 302 -11.84 1.20 23.97
N ARG A 303 -11.83 0.39 25.02
CA ARG A 303 -10.57 -0.05 25.65
C ARG A 303 -9.63 -0.71 24.65
N SER A 304 -10.14 -1.57 23.76
CA SER A 304 -9.36 -2.24 22.73
C SER A 304 -10.24 -2.71 21.58
N PHE A 305 -9.63 -2.92 20.42
CA PHE A 305 -10.30 -3.41 19.20
C PHE A 305 -9.61 -4.69 18.69
N LEU A 306 -10.34 -5.51 17.94
CA LEU A 306 -9.80 -6.63 17.18
C LEU A 306 -9.10 -6.13 15.91
N HIS A 307 -8.31 -7.00 15.29
CA HIS A 307 -7.65 -6.68 14.03
C HIS A 307 -8.72 -6.46 12.93
N HIS A 308 -8.63 -5.31 12.26
CA HIS A 308 -9.59 -4.76 11.29
C HIS A 308 -11.01 -4.47 11.82
N GLN A 309 -11.28 -4.57 13.12
CA GLN A 309 -12.64 -4.38 13.65
C GLN A 309 -13.29 -3.09 13.19
N VAL A 310 -12.61 -1.95 13.37
CA VAL A 310 -13.13 -0.61 13.04
C VAL A 310 -13.34 -0.42 11.53
N ARG A 311 -12.62 -1.16 10.68
CA ARG A 311 -12.76 -1.06 9.22
C ARG A 311 -13.87 -1.97 8.69
N ASN A 312 -14.18 -3.04 9.42
CA ASN A 312 -15.22 -4.00 9.06
C ASN A 312 -16.60 -3.59 9.58
N MET A 313 -16.66 -2.95 10.75
CA MET A 313 -17.86 -2.31 11.28
C MET A 313 -18.26 -1.13 10.40
#